data_AF-A0A6A4IJQ3-F1
#
_entry.id   AF-A0A6A4IJQ3-F1
#
_cell.length_a   1.000
_cell.length_b   1.000
_cell.length_c   1.000
_cell.angle_alpha   90.00
_cell.angle_beta   90.00
_cell.angle_gamma   90.00
#
_symmetry.space_group_name_H-M   'P 1'
#
loop_
_entity.id
_entity.type
_entity.pdbx_description
1 polymer ?
#
loop_
_entity_poly.entity_id
_entity_poly.type
_entity_poly.pdbx_seq_one_letter_code
_entity_poly.pdbx_strand_id
1 'polypeptide(L)'
;MSYNNPLHPPVYASRHSTFNSLSASSSSSSSASNSRCRRVPYTPSAKFRSTSRSQASIAFDSKGHPGSGMPMREIHARGEIALAQMMDKGAETITVFSQCGLRRINLVIRWPGYEHLECAFPIDVVLSSGNITRAQLAAAVTHAFARFIEKAQNEASASPEWRFGAKELQFSHLSLLSLVHLSEDAWRAEVAVNL
;
A
#
# COMPACT_ATOMS: atom_id res chain seq x y z
N MET A 1 -42.65 38.46 25.55
CA MET A 1 -41.60 38.98 26.45
C MET A 1 -40.31 38.27 26.11
N SER A 2 -39.38 38.96 25.46
CA SER A 2 -38.13 38.41 24.91
C SER A 2 -36.97 38.73 25.84
N TYR A 3 -36.30 37.68 26.33
CA TYR A 3 -35.13 37.76 27.20
C TYR A 3 -33.93 38.26 26.39
N ASN A 4 -33.32 39.39 26.80
CA ASN A 4 -32.16 39.97 26.13
C ASN A 4 -30.93 39.77 27.03
N ASN A 5 -30.03 38.87 26.65
CA ASN A 5 -28.79 38.58 27.37
C ASN A 5 -27.61 39.34 26.69
N PRO A 6 -26.98 40.33 27.34
CA PRO A 6 -26.04 41.25 26.69
C PRO A 6 -24.64 40.68 26.42
N LEU A 7 -24.39 39.39 26.65
CA LEU A 7 -23.07 38.78 26.47
C LEU A 7 -22.83 38.15 25.09
N HIS A 8 -23.85 38.10 24.22
CA HIS A 8 -23.69 37.59 22.86
C HIS A 8 -24.45 38.42 21.82
N PRO A 9 -23.85 38.75 20.66
CA PRO A 9 -24.58 39.38 19.57
C PRO A 9 -25.64 38.42 19.01
N PRO A 10 -26.81 38.94 18.58
CA PRO A 10 -27.89 38.11 18.05
C PRO A 10 -27.44 37.40 16.77
N VAL A 11 -27.56 36.07 16.77
CA VAL A 11 -27.23 35.22 15.62
C VAL A 11 -28.40 35.22 14.65
N TYR A 12 -28.23 35.86 13.51
CA TYR A 12 -29.22 35.89 12.43
C TYR A 12 -29.21 34.56 11.66
N ALA A 13 -30.41 34.02 11.39
CA ALA A 13 -30.62 32.72 10.76
C ALA A 13 -30.13 32.59 9.29
N SER A 14 -29.53 33.63 8.72
CA SER A 14 -29.03 33.66 7.34
C SER A 14 -27.51 33.44 7.22
N ARG A 15 -26.81 33.09 8.31
CA ARG A 15 -25.37 32.75 8.26
C ARG A 15 -25.17 31.23 8.17
N HIS A 16 -24.89 30.75 6.96
CA HIS A 16 -24.36 29.40 6.75
C HIS A 16 -22.85 29.38 7.04
N SER A 17 -22.43 28.58 8.01
CA SER A 17 -21.02 28.32 8.32
C SER A 17 -20.40 27.42 7.24
N THR A 18 -19.34 27.86 6.57
CA THR A 18 -18.57 27.06 5.59
C THR A 18 -17.47 26.19 6.22
N PHE A 19 -17.61 25.83 7.50
CA PHE A 19 -16.64 24.99 8.20
C PHE A 19 -17.10 23.53 8.22
N ASN A 20 -16.58 22.74 7.28
CA ASN A 20 -16.63 21.29 7.32
C ASN A 20 -15.30 20.79 7.92
N SER A 21 -15.20 20.78 9.24
CA SER A 21 -14.04 20.25 9.97
C SER A 21 -14.43 18.94 10.65
N LEU A 22 -14.36 17.84 9.88
CA LEU A 22 -14.29 16.47 10.40
C LEU A 22 -13.27 15.68 9.57
N SER A 23 -11.99 15.99 9.75
CA SER A 23 -10.90 15.09 9.34
C SER A 23 -9.64 15.37 10.17
N ALA A 24 -9.67 14.96 11.44
CA ALA A 24 -8.46 14.68 12.21
C ALA A 24 -8.84 13.93 13.50
N SER A 25 -8.75 12.59 13.47
CA SER A 25 -8.44 11.82 14.68
C SER A 25 -7.87 10.46 14.32
N SER A 26 -6.56 10.43 14.03
CA SER A 26 -5.71 9.30 14.37
C SER A 26 -4.34 9.84 14.73
N SER A 27 -4.23 10.28 15.99
CA SER A 27 -2.96 10.54 16.64
C SER A 27 -2.38 9.21 17.09
N SER A 28 -1.46 8.66 16.32
CA SER A 28 -0.54 7.63 16.81
C SER A 28 0.84 7.86 16.19
N SER A 29 1.77 8.24 17.07
CA SER A 29 3.22 8.30 16.90
C SER A 29 3.77 9.19 15.78
N SER A 30 4.14 10.39 16.18
CA SER A 30 5.15 11.23 15.53
C SER A 30 6.52 10.52 15.48
N SER A 31 6.76 9.75 14.43
CA SER A 31 8.10 9.61 13.87
C SER A 31 8.24 10.72 12.83
N ALA A 32 9.26 11.56 12.95
CA ALA A 32 9.53 12.68 12.05
C ALA A 32 9.25 12.29 10.60
N SER A 33 8.18 12.84 10.01
CA SER A 33 7.80 12.51 8.65
C SER A 33 8.92 13.01 7.74
N ASN A 34 9.72 12.09 7.22
CA ASN A 34 10.54 12.37 6.05
C ASN A 34 9.57 12.90 4.98
N SER A 35 9.64 14.20 4.69
CA SER A 35 8.76 14.92 3.76
C SER A 35 8.83 14.41 2.32
N ARG A 36 9.56 13.32 2.07
CA ARG A 36 9.84 12.72 0.77
C ARG A 36 9.20 11.35 0.55
N CYS A 37 8.53 10.79 1.57
CA CYS A 37 7.81 9.53 1.44
C CYS A 37 6.35 9.79 1.06
N ARG A 38 5.97 9.50 -0.19
CA ARG A 38 4.59 9.65 -0.69
C ARG A 38 4.00 8.27 -0.98
N ARG A 39 2.87 7.94 -0.35
CA ARG A 39 2.09 6.74 -0.72
C ARG A 39 1.56 6.88 -2.15
N VAL A 40 1.64 5.80 -2.91
CA VAL A 40 1.11 5.75 -4.28
C VAL A 40 -0.42 5.82 -4.21
N PRO A 41 -1.07 6.81 -4.86
CA PRO A 41 -2.53 6.89 -4.93
C PRO A 41 -3.11 5.62 -5.55
N TYR A 42 -4.23 5.17 -5.01
CA TYR A 42 -4.98 4.07 -5.57
C TYR A 42 -6.28 4.55 -6.18
N THR A 43 -6.49 4.19 -7.44
CA THR A 43 -7.79 4.30 -8.10
C THR A 43 -8.48 2.93 -8.03
N PRO A 44 -9.64 2.81 -7.36
CA PRO A 44 -10.42 1.57 -7.34
C PRO A 44 -10.79 1.13 -8.75
N SER A 45 -10.69 -0.18 -9.02
CA SER A 45 -11.26 -0.73 -10.26
C SER A 45 -12.73 -1.05 -10.01
N ALA A 46 -13.60 -0.74 -10.97
CA ALA A 46 -15.00 -1.13 -10.89
C ALA A 46 -15.20 -2.65 -10.75
N LYS A 47 -14.20 -3.44 -11.18
CA LYS A 47 -14.16 -4.91 -11.07
C LYS A 47 -14.04 -5.40 -9.63
N PHE A 48 -13.43 -4.61 -8.75
CA PHE A 48 -13.15 -4.97 -7.36
C PHE A 48 -14.01 -4.14 -6.42
N ARG A 49 -15.34 -4.28 -6.51
CA ARG A 49 -16.23 -3.79 -5.46
C ARG A 49 -16.15 -4.76 -4.30
N SER A 50 -15.52 -4.34 -3.21
CA SER A 50 -15.39 -5.14 -2.00
C SER A 50 -16.78 -5.50 -1.46
N THR A 51 -17.18 -6.75 -1.63
CA THR A 51 -18.38 -7.34 -1.01
C THR A 51 -18.02 -8.17 0.24
N SER A 52 -16.72 -8.33 0.52
CA SER A 52 -16.21 -9.22 1.56
C SER A 52 -15.79 -8.47 2.83
N ARG A 53 -15.80 -9.20 3.95
CA ARG A 53 -15.27 -8.72 5.24
C ARG A 53 -13.83 -8.24 5.06
N SER A 54 -13.52 -7.07 5.60
CA SER A 54 -12.17 -6.50 5.60
C SER A 54 -11.20 -7.50 6.24
N GLN A 55 -10.30 -8.09 5.43
CA GLN A 55 -9.21 -8.90 5.95
C GLN A 55 -8.10 -7.98 6.47
N ALA A 56 -7.42 -8.40 7.54
CA ALA A 56 -6.27 -7.66 8.05
C ALA A 56 -5.15 -7.61 7.00
N SER A 57 -4.61 -6.41 6.76
CA SER A 57 -3.48 -6.22 5.85
C SER A 57 -2.21 -6.89 6.37
N ILE A 58 -1.41 -7.44 5.47
CA ILE A 58 -0.10 -8.02 5.78
C ILE A 58 0.94 -6.91 5.66
N ALA A 59 1.43 -6.36 6.78
CA ALA A 59 2.46 -5.33 6.78
C ALA A 59 3.86 -5.89 6.44
N PHE A 60 4.72 -5.09 5.82
CA PHE A 60 6.10 -5.44 5.47
C PHE A 60 7.07 -4.42 6.07
N ASP A 61 7.19 -4.40 7.39
CA ASP A 61 8.01 -3.41 8.07
C ASP A 61 9.45 -3.89 8.29
N SER A 62 10.37 -2.93 8.33
CA SER A 62 11.74 -3.18 8.76
C SER A 62 11.77 -3.46 10.27
N LYS A 63 12.62 -4.38 10.72
CA LYS A 63 12.78 -4.68 12.15
C LYS A 63 13.14 -3.41 12.93
N GLY A 64 12.39 -3.15 14.00
CA GLY A 64 12.57 -1.95 14.83
C GLY A 64 11.96 -0.66 14.26
N HIS A 65 11.36 -0.68 13.07
CA HIS A 65 10.82 0.50 12.40
C HIS A 65 9.39 0.22 11.89
N PRO A 66 8.39 0.14 12.79
CA PRO A 66 7.01 -0.11 12.39
C PRO A 66 6.47 1.00 11.49
N GLY A 67 5.71 0.63 10.45
CA GLY A 67 5.10 1.55 9.50
C GLY A 67 6.04 2.15 8.44
N SER A 68 7.35 1.87 8.49
CA SER A 68 8.28 2.36 7.47
C SER A 68 8.17 1.61 6.14
N GLY A 69 7.61 0.41 6.16
CA GLY A 69 7.73 -0.53 5.07
C GLY A 69 9.17 -1.03 4.88
N MET A 70 9.40 -1.69 3.74
CA MET A 70 10.68 -2.24 3.32
C MET A 70 11.03 -1.77 1.90
N PRO A 71 12.22 -1.16 1.68
CA PRO A 71 12.65 -0.75 0.33
C PRO A 71 12.69 -1.95 -0.62
N MET A 72 12.03 -1.85 -1.77
CA MET A 72 11.97 -2.93 -2.77
C MET A 72 13.36 -3.29 -3.30
N ARG A 73 14.28 -2.32 -3.39
CA ARG A 73 15.68 -2.58 -3.71
C ARG A 73 16.36 -3.52 -2.71
N GLU A 74 16.13 -3.32 -1.41
CA GLU A 74 16.72 -4.16 -0.36
C GLU A 74 16.12 -5.56 -0.37
N ILE A 75 14.80 -5.67 -0.59
CA ILE A 75 14.11 -6.95 -0.76
C ILE A 75 14.70 -7.72 -1.96
N HIS A 76 14.87 -7.04 -3.09
CA HIS A 76 15.32 -7.66 -4.34
C HIS A 76 16.81 -8.05 -4.32
N ALA A 77 17.65 -7.31 -3.61
CA ALA A 77 19.10 -7.55 -3.58
C ALA A 77 19.53 -8.65 -2.60
N ARG A 78 18.66 -9.04 -1.67
CA ARG A 78 19.02 -9.94 -0.55
C ARG A 78 18.43 -11.33 -0.72
N GLY A 79 19.16 -12.34 -0.25
CA GLY A 79 18.63 -13.71 -0.13
C GLY A 79 17.60 -13.84 0.99
N GLU A 80 16.79 -14.88 0.92
CA GLU A 80 15.64 -15.11 1.83
C GLU A 80 16.03 -15.06 3.31
N ILE A 81 17.17 -15.64 3.70
CA ILE A 81 17.64 -15.68 5.10
C ILE A 81 17.92 -14.27 5.63
N ALA A 82 18.65 -13.47 4.86
CA ALA A 82 18.99 -12.11 5.26
C ALA A 82 17.73 -11.24 5.32
N LEU A 83 16.82 -11.43 4.36
CA LEU A 83 15.55 -10.72 4.32
C LEU A 83 14.68 -11.05 5.55
N ALA A 84 14.59 -12.33 5.92
CA ALA A 84 13.85 -12.79 7.08
C ALA A 84 14.37 -12.21 8.41
N GLN A 85 15.66 -11.93 8.50
CA GLN A 85 16.28 -11.30 9.68
C GLN A 85 16.05 -9.79 9.77
N MET A 86 15.93 -9.12 8.61
CA MET A 86 15.75 -7.67 8.53
C MET A 86 14.30 -7.23 8.63
N MET A 87 13.37 -8.06 8.19
CA MET A 87 11.94 -7.75 8.20
C MET A 87 11.33 -8.10 9.56
N ASP A 88 10.45 -7.24 10.06
CA ASP A 88 9.65 -7.58 11.23
C ASP A 88 8.81 -8.82 10.93
N LYS A 89 8.96 -9.85 11.77
CA LYS A 89 8.35 -11.17 11.57
C LYS A 89 8.63 -11.76 10.18
N GLY A 90 9.81 -11.51 9.61
CA GLY A 90 10.17 -11.97 8.26
C GLY A 90 10.09 -13.49 8.07
N ALA A 91 10.52 -14.26 9.09
CA ALA A 91 10.45 -15.73 9.09
C ALA A 91 9.05 -16.29 9.45
N GLU A 92 8.09 -15.43 9.83
CA GLU A 92 6.75 -15.84 10.19
C GLU A 92 6.00 -16.35 8.94
N THR A 93 5.39 -17.52 9.08
CA THR A 93 4.47 -18.06 8.08
C THR A 93 3.16 -17.27 8.06
N ILE A 94 2.71 -16.85 6.88
CA ILE A 94 1.47 -16.11 6.75
C ILE A 94 0.29 -17.09 6.70
N THR A 95 -0.50 -17.12 7.78
CA THR A 95 -1.61 -18.07 7.95
C THR A 95 -2.93 -17.61 7.34
N VAL A 96 -3.11 -16.32 7.02
CA VAL A 96 -4.37 -15.82 6.45
C VAL A 96 -4.74 -16.53 5.15
N PHE A 97 -3.75 -16.90 4.32
CA PHE A 97 -4.01 -17.62 3.08
C PHE A 97 -4.54 -19.04 3.33
N SER A 98 -3.91 -19.79 4.25
CA SER A 98 -4.32 -21.16 4.56
C SER A 98 -5.66 -21.21 5.27
N GLN A 99 -5.96 -20.23 6.14
CA GLN A 99 -7.28 -20.06 6.76
C GLN A 99 -8.39 -19.81 5.73
N CYS A 100 -8.05 -19.17 4.61
CA CYS A 100 -8.97 -18.95 3.49
C CYS A 100 -8.95 -20.09 2.45
N GLY A 101 -8.15 -21.14 2.66
CA GLY A 101 -7.98 -22.22 1.68
C GLY A 101 -7.26 -21.82 0.38
N LEU A 102 -6.61 -20.65 0.35
CA LEU A 102 -5.90 -20.14 -0.83
C LEU A 102 -4.55 -20.83 -0.96
N ARG A 103 -4.29 -21.42 -2.13
CA ARG A 103 -2.97 -21.95 -2.51
C ARG A 103 -2.17 -21.00 -3.39
N ARG A 104 -2.87 -20.10 -4.06
CA ARG A 104 -2.35 -19.08 -4.96
C ARG A 104 -3.18 -17.81 -4.78
N ILE A 105 -2.54 -16.67 -4.95
CA ILE A 105 -3.18 -15.36 -5.01
C ILE A 105 -2.83 -14.67 -6.33
N ASN A 106 -3.67 -13.75 -6.77
CA ASN A 106 -3.41 -12.84 -7.87
C ASN A 106 -3.04 -11.47 -7.34
N LEU A 107 -1.76 -11.10 -7.42
CA LEU A 107 -1.33 -9.74 -7.13
C LEU A 107 -1.70 -8.83 -8.29
N VAL A 108 -2.64 -7.92 -8.04
CA VAL A 108 -3.07 -6.90 -8.99
C VAL A 108 -2.24 -5.63 -8.79
N ILE A 109 -1.51 -5.23 -9.82
CA ILE A 109 -0.74 -3.99 -9.86
C ILE A 109 -1.44 -3.00 -10.78
N ARG A 110 -1.77 -1.84 -10.21
CA ARG A 110 -2.25 -0.65 -10.92
C ARG A 110 -1.38 0.51 -10.47
N TRP A 111 -0.91 1.30 -11.42
CA TRP A 111 -0.02 2.43 -11.14
C TRP A 111 -0.59 3.72 -11.73
N PRO A 112 -0.56 4.84 -11.00
CA PRO A 112 -1.08 6.11 -11.52
C PRO A 112 -0.38 6.53 -12.82
N GLY A 113 -1.15 6.90 -13.83
CA GLY A 113 -0.65 7.22 -15.17
C GLY A 113 -0.48 6.01 -16.09
N TYR A 114 -0.55 4.78 -15.56
CA TYR A 114 -0.52 3.52 -16.32
C TYR A 114 -1.78 2.69 -16.09
N GLU A 115 -2.94 3.34 -15.97
CA GLU A 115 -4.22 2.67 -15.72
C GLU A 115 -4.59 1.65 -16.81
N HIS A 116 -4.07 1.85 -18.03
CA HIS A 116 -4.23 0.95 -19.17
C HIS A 116 -3.37 -0.34 -19.07
N LEU A 117 -2.36 -0.38 -18.18
CA LEU A 117 -1.47 -1.52 -17.97
C LEU A 117 -1.79 -2.34 -16.73
N GLU A 118 -3.04 -2.37 -16.28
CA GLU A 118 -3.45 -3.23 -15.16
C GLU A 118 -2.92 -4.66 -15.37
N CYS A 119 -2.02 -5.09 -14.49
CA CYS A 119 -1.37 -6.40 -14.56
C CYS A 119 -1.77 -7.24 -13.36
N ALA A 120 -1.98 -8.54 -13.57
CA ALA A 120 -2.18 -9.52 -12.53
C ALA A 120 -1.03 -10.53 -12.56
N PHE A 121 -0.42 -10.77 -11.40
CA PHE A 121 0.68 -11.71 -11.24
C PHE A 121 0.27 -12.82 -10.28
N PRO A 122 0.20 -14.09 -10.72
CA PRO A 122 -0.05 -15.19 -9.81
C PRO A 122 1.15 -15.38 -8.88
N ILE A 123 0.88 -15.56 -7.58
CA ILE A 123 1.86 -15.86 -6.54
C ILE A 123 1.38 -17.10 -5.80
N ASP A 124 2.19 -18.16 -5.82
CA ASP A 124 1.94 -19.36 -5.02
C ASP A 124 2.23 -19.05 -3.54
N VAL A 125 1.24 -19.24 -2.69
CA VAL A 125 1.32 -18.99 -1.23
C VAL A 125 1.49 -20.28 -0.43
N VAL A 126 1.41 -21.42 -1.11
CA VAL A 126 1.78 -22.74 -0.60
C VAL A 126 2.88 -23.29 -1.50
N LEU A 127 4.11 -23.30 -0.98
CA LEU A 127 5.30 -23.80 -1.64
C LEU A 127 5.52 -25.28 -1.28
N SER A 128 6.48 -25.92 -1.97
CA SER A 128 6.91 -27.29 -1.63
C SER A 128 7.48 -27.40 -0.21
N SER A 129 8.04 -26.31 0.32
CA SER A 129 8.56 -26.20 1.68
C SER A 129 7.49 -25.89 2.74
N GLY A 130 6.24 -25.64 2.34
CA GLY A 130 5.14 -25.28 3.22
C GLY A 130 4.47 -23.95 2.85
N ASN A 131 3.74 -23.37 3.79
CA ASN A 131 3.09 -22.07 3.60
C ASN A 131 4.15 -20.95 3.48
N ILE A 132 3.86 -19.95 2.66
CA ILE A 132 4.78 -18.84 2.39
C ILE A 132 5.09 -18.04 3.65
N THR A 133 6.37 -17.71 3.83
CA THR A 133 6.81 -16.77 4.87
C THR A 133 6.59 -15.32 4.43
N ARG A 134 6.59 -14.39 5.39
CA ARG A 134 6.48 -12.96 5.09
C ARG A 134 7.61 -12.44 4.18
N ALA A 135 8.84 -12.88 4.43
CA ALA A 135 9.99 -12.54 3.59
C ALA A 135 9.83 -13.08 2.15
N GLN A 136 9.40 -14.33 1.99
CA GLN A 136 9.18 -14.93 0.66
C GLN A 136 8.04 -14.23 -0.09
N LEU A 137 6.95 -13.89 0.59
CA LEU A 137 5.85 -13.14 -0.01
C LEU A 137 6.31 -11.76 -0.47
N ALA A 138 7.06 -11.05 0.37
CA ALA A 138 7.61 -9.75 0.00
C ALA A 138 8.52 -9.86 -1.23
N ALA A 139 9.41 -10.85 -1.28
CA ALA A 139 10.27 -11.10 -2.44
C ALA A 139 9.45 -11.37 -3.71
N ALA A 140 8.41 -12.20 -3.64
CA ALA A 140 7.53 -12.49 -4.77
C ALA A 140 6.78 -11.24 -5.26
N VAL A 141 6.25 -10.43 -4.34
CA VAL A 141 5.58 -9.15 -4.65
C VAL A 141 6.57 -8.18 -5.30
N THR A 142 7.76 -8.02 -4.72
CA THR A 142 8.83 -7.18 -5.25
C THR A 142 9.26 -7.59 -6.66
N HIS A 143 9.37 -8.90 -6.94
CA HIS A 143 9.67 -9.40 -8.27
C HIS A 143 8.54 -9.12 -9.28
N ALA A 144 7.28 -9.19 -8.85
CA ALA A 144 6.14 -8.79 -9.68
C ALA A 144 6.18 -7.29 -10.03
N PHE A 145 6.57 -6.42 -9.09
CA PHE A 145 6.80 -5.00 -9.37
C PHE A 145 7.95 -4.75 -10.33
N ALA A 146 9.06 -5.49 -10.22
CA ALA A 146 10.16 -5.37 -11.18
C ALA A 146 9.68 -5.65 -12.61
N ARG A 147 8.96 -6.76 -12.83
CA ARG A 147 8.36 -7.09 -14.13
C ARG A 147 7.33 -6.06 -14.61
N PHE A 148 6.52 -5.52 -13.72
CA PHE A 148 5.58 -4.46 -14.06
C PHE A 148 6.31 -3.21 -14.55
N ILE A 149 7.37 -2.79 -13.87
CA ILE A 149 8.16 -1.61 -14.23
C ILE A 149 8.84 -1.79 -15.58
N GLU A 150 9.43 -2.96 -15.85
CA GLU A 150 10.01 -3.29 -17.15
C GLU A 150 9.00 -3.11 -18.29
N LYS A 151 7.75 -3.53 -18.07
CA LYS A 151 6.66 -3.29 -19.02
C LYS A 151 6.30 -1.80 -19.12
N ALA A 152 6.11 -1.13 -17.98
CA ALA A 152 5.66 0.26 -17.92
C ALA A 152 6.68 1.27 -18.49
N GLN A 153 7.98 0.96 -18.46
CA GLN A 153 9.02 1.82 -19.06
C GLN A 153 8.87 1.99 -20.57
N ASN A 154 8.21 1.05 -21.25
CA ASN A 154 8.00 1.08 -22.70
C ASN A 154 6.66 1.70 -23.10
N GLU A 155 5.89 2.21 -22.14
CA GLU A 155 4.51 2.64 -22.33
C GLU A 155 4.35 4.13 -21.96
N ALA A 156 3.32 4.77 -22.53
CA ALA A 156 3.06 6.17 -22.28
C ALA A 156 2.36 6.38 -20.92
N SER A 157 2.90 7.26 -20.08
CA SER A 157 2.22 7.64 -18.83
C SER A 157 1.35 8.87 -19.02
N ALA A 158 0.12 8.82 -18.51
CA ALA A 158 -0.76 10.00 -18.42
C ALA A 158 -0.38 10.93 -17.26
N SER A 159 0.48 10.49 -16.33
CA SER A 159 0.88 11.24 -15.13
C SER A 159 2.41 11.29 -15.02
N PRO A 160 3.06 12.40 -15.39
CA PRO A 160 4.53 12.49 -15.45
C PRO A 160 5.19 12.31 -14.08
N GLU A 161 4.54 12.73 -12.99
CA GLU A 161 5.05 12.59 -11.62
C GLU A 161 5.12 11.13 -11.12
N TRP A 162 4.40 10.21 -11.77
CA TRP A 162 4.37 8.78 -11.46
C TRP A 162 5.05 7.93 -12.54
N ARG A 163 5.69 8.57 -13.53
CA ARG A 163 6.28 7.87 -14.66
C ARG A 163 7.57 7.15 -14.25
N PHE A 164 7.77 5.96 -14.80
CA PHE A 164 9.02 5.22 -14.65
C PHE A 164 10.01 5.60 -15.74
N GLY A 165 11.26 5.85 -15.35
CA GLY A 165 12.31 6.24 -16.30
C GLY A 165 13.65 6.50 -15.63
N ALA A 166 14.71 6.59 -16.45
CA ALA A 166 16.08 6.76 -15.96
C ALA A 166 16.29 8.02 -15.11
N LYS A 167 15.55 9.11 -15.39
CA LYS A 167 15.57 10.37 -14.63
C LYS A 167 14.32 10.59 -13.78
N GLU A 168 13.44 9.58 -13.70
CA GLU A 168 12.12 9.67 -13.06
C GLU A 168 12.04 8.64 -11.92
N LEU A 169 10.88 8.03 -11.69
CA LEU A 169 10.75 7.00 -10.68
C LEU A 169 11.54 5.75 -11.11
N GLN A 170 12.35 5.27 -10.18
CA GLN A 170 13.11 4.04 -10.31
C GLN A 170 12.62 3.03 -9.28
N PHE A 171 12.92 1.76 -9.52
CA PHE A 171 12.65 0.69 -8.57
C PHE A 171 13.30 0.93 -7.19
N SER A 172 14.44 1.62 -7.16
CA SER A 172 15.15 2.04 -5.93
C SER A 172 14.35 3.01 -5.05
N HIS A 173 13.40 3.74 -5.63
CA HIS A 173 12.57 4.70 -4.91
C HIS A 173 11.35 4.03 -4.26
N LEU A 174 11.06 2.76 -4.57
CA LEU A 174 9.87 2.08 -4.08
C LEU A 174 10.11 1.41 -2.74
N SER A 175 9.14 1.57 -1.83
CA SER A 175 9.04 0.81 -0.59
C SER A 175 7.72 0.06 -0.53
N LEU A 176 7.79 -1.24 -0.26
CA LEU A 176 6.64 -2.10 -0.02
C LEU A 176 6.14 -1.88 1.42
N LEU A 177 4.88 -1.48 1.58
CA LEU A 177 4.31 -1.18 2.90
C LEU A 177 3.47 -2.35 3.42
N SER A 178 2.49 -2.79 2.64
CA SER A 178 1.55 -3.83 3.05
C SER A 178 0.93 -4.56 1.86
N LEU A 179 0.30 -5.70 2.11
CA LEU A 179 -0.57 -6.40 1.16
C LEU A 179 -2.01 -6.38 1.69
N VAL A 180 -2.94 -5.96 0.85
CA VAL A 180 -4.35 -5.78 1.17
C VAL A 180 -5.20 -6.68 0.28
N HIS A 181 -6.15 -7.38 0.88
CA HIS A 181 -7.14 -8.19 0.17
C HIS A 181 -8.16 -7.29 -0.53
N LEU A 182 -8.45 -7.56 -1.81
CA LEU A 182 -9.47 -6.84 -2.57
C LEU A 182 -10.78 -7.63 -2.64
N SER A 183 -10.70 -8.85 -3.18
CA SER A 183 -11.83 -9.76 -3.40
C SER A 183 -11.30 -11.15 -3.77
N GLU A 184 -11.96 -12.22 -3.32
CA GLU A 184 -11.60 -13.60 -3.68
C GLU A 184 -10.09 -13.89 -3.52
N ASP A 185 -9.37 -14.13 -4.61
CA ASP A 185 -7.92 -14.35 -4.64
C ASP A 185 -7.13 -13.12 -5.10
N ALA A 186 -7.77 -11.97 -5.30
CA ALA A 186 -7.15 -10.73 -5.74
C ALA A 186 -6.60 -9.93 -4.55
N TRP A 187 -5.31 -9.62 -4.61
CA TRP A 187 -4.58 -8.87 -3.60
C TRP A 187 -3.85 -7.69 -4.22
N ARG A 188 -3.63 -6.64 -3.42
CA ARG A 188 -2.95 -5.43 -3.84
C ARG A 188 -1.86 -5.06 -2.87
N ALA A 189 -0.69 -4.67 -3.37
CA ALA A 189 0.34 -4.07 -2.55
C ALA A 189 0.09 -2.57 -2.33
N GLU A 190 0.28 -2.11 -1.10
CA GLU A 190 0.48 -0.70 -0.80
C GLU A 190 1.96 -0.37 -0.94
N VAL A 191 2.25 0.68 -1.71
CA VAL A 191 3.61 1.10 -2.03
C VAL A 191 3.76 2.58 -1.69
N ALA A 192 4.93 2.94 -1.19
CA ALA A 192 5.38 4.31 -1.09
C ALA A 192 6.54 4.58 -2.03
N VAL A 193 6.67 5.83 -2.44
CA VAL A 193 7.80 6.36 -3.19
C VAL A 193 8.62 7.26 -2.28
N ASN A 194 9.93 7.05 -2.25
CA ASN A 194 10.92 7.86 -1.55
C ASN A 194 11.81 8.55 -2.58
N LEU A 195 11.72 9.89 -2.65
CA LEU A 195 12.49 10.75 -3.56
C LEU A 195 13.70 11.41 -2.89
#